data_AF-A0A662CII2-F1
#
_entry.id   AF-A0A662CII2-F1
#
_cell.length_a   1.000
_cell.length_b   1.000
_cell.length_c   1.000
_cell.angle_alpha   90.00
_cell.angle_beta   90.00
_cell.angle_gamma   90.00
#
_symmetry.space_group_name_H-M   'P 1'
#
loop_
_entity.id
_entity.type
_entity.pdbx_description
1 polymer ?
#
loop_
_entity_poly.entity_id
_entity_poly.type
_entity_poly.pdbx_seq_one_letter_code
_entity_poly.pdbx_strand_id
1 'polypeptide(L)'
;MDGRLVRWFLWVLLFLGLLLVVGFFSLSVGSTGFSMREIFLSLSMEGSVAHSIVFQLRLPRILLGFAVGGALSLAGVILQGLFRNPLVEPYTLGISGGAALGVSLGMVLRLHRVLGLF
;
A
#
# COMPACT_ATOMS: atom_id res chain seq x y z
N MET A 1 -3.40 26.31 -23.39
CA MET A 1 -3.12 25.47 -22.21
C MET A 1 -1.67 25.70 -21.81
N ASP A 2 -1.40 26.14 -20.59
CA ASP A 2 -0.03 26.41 -20.15
C ASP A 2 0.83 25.14 -20.27
N GLY A 3 1.94 25.21 -21.01
CA GLY A 3 2.83 24.05 -21.22
C GLY A 3 3.43 23.45 -19.93
N ARG A 4 3.31 24.15 -18.79
CA ARG A 4 3.59 23.59 -17.46
C ARG A 4 2.51 22.61 -17.00
N LEU A 5 1.23 22.97 -17.12
CA LEU A 5 0.11 22.11 -16.72
C LEU A 5 0.08 20.80 -17.50
N VAL A 6 0.34 20.87 -18.81
CA VAL A 6 0.43 19.68 -19.66
C VAL A 6 1.55 18.75 -19.18
N ARG A 7 2.72 19.29 -18.82
CA ARG A 7 3.84 18.49 -18.29
C ARG A 7 3.49 17.83 -16.96
N TRP A 8 2.90 18.56 -16.01
CA TRP A 8 2.46 17.98 -14.74
C TRP A 8 1.44 16.86 -14.93
N PHE A 9 0.48 17.07 -15.82
CA PHE A 9 -0.53 16.07 -16.15
C PHE A 9 0.10 14.80 -16.76
N LEU A 10 1.08 14.95 -17.65
CA LEU A 10 1.81 13.82 -18.22
C LEU A 10 2.60 13.03 -17.16
N TRP A 11 3.22 13.70 -16.18
CA TRP A 11 3.90 13.03 -15.08
C TRP A 11 2.94 12.23 -14.19
N VAL A 12 1.78 12.81 -13.85
CA VAL A 12 0.75 12.11 -13.07
C VAL A 12 0.26 10.87 -13.81
N LEU A 13 -0.03 10.99 -15.10
CA LEU A 13 -0.41 9.85 -15.95
C LEU A 13 0.67 8.77 -16.01
N LEU A 14 1.93 9.16 -16.15
CA LEU A 14 3.05 8.23 -16.18
C LEU A 14 3.20 7.46 -14.86
N PHE A 15 3.16 8.14 -13.71
CA PHE A 15 3.25 7.47 -12.41
C PHE A 15 2.02 6.61 -12.10
N LEU A 16 0.83 7.06 -12.51
CA LEU A 16 -0.38 6.25 -12.40
C LEU A 16 -0.29 4.98 -13.24
N GLY A 17 0.19 5.10 -14.48
CA GLY A 17 0.44 3.96 -15.36
C GLY A 17 1.47 2.99 -14.77
N LEU A 18 2.57 3.50 -14.23
CA LEU A 18 3.58 2.70 -13.55
C LEU A 18 3.01 1.96 -12.33
N LEU A 19 2.18 2.62 -11.53
CA LEU A 19 1.54 2.02 -10.36
C LEU A 19 0.62 0.84 -10.76
N LEU A 20 -0.15 0.98 -11.85
CA LEU A 20 -0.98 -0.10 -12.38
C LEU A 20 -0.14 -1.27 -12.90
N VAL A 21 0.94 -1.00 -13.63
CA VAL A 21 1.86 -2.04 -14.13
C VAL A 21 2.49 -2.82 -12.99
N VAL A 22 3.00 -2.12 -11.97
CA VAL A 22 3.60 -2.74 -10.78
C VAL A 22 2.54 -3.52 -9.99
N GLY A 23 1.31 -3.01 -9.86
CA GLY A 23 0.20 -3.73 -9.24
C GLY A 23 -0.12 -5.04 -9.95
N PHE A 24 -0.18 -5.03 -11.29
CA PHE A 24 -0.41 -6.22 -12.09
C PHE A 24 0.73 -7.23 -11.99
N PHE A 25 1.99 -6.75 -11.98
CA PHE A 25 3.15 -7.60 -11.78
C PHE A 25 3.16 -8.22 -10.38
N SER A 26 2.79 -7.46 -9.36
CA SER A 26 2.67 -7.93 -7.96
C SER A 26 1.62 -9.04 -7.80
N LEU A 27 0.54 -9.02 -8.59
CA LEU A 27 -0.41 -10.13 -8.62
C LEU A 27 0.21 -11.44 -9.12
N SER A 28 1.28 -11.37 -9.89
CA SER A 28 1.90 -12.52 -10.56
C SER A 28 3.10 -13.07 -9.81
N VAL A 29 3.77 -12.22 -9.04
CA VAL A 29 4.89 -12.63 -8.18
C VAL A 29 4.35 -13.27 -6.89
N GLY A 30 4.73 -14.51 -6.63
CA GLY A 30 4.43 -15.19 -5.37
C GLY A 30 4.98 -16.61 -5.30
N SER A 31 4.93 -17.21 -4.11
CA SER A 31 5.51 -18.53 -3.82
C SER A 31 4.92 -19.68 -4.64
N THR A 32 3.72 -19.50 -5.20
CA THR A 32 2.99 -20.53 -5.96
C THR A 32 3.24 -20.49 -7.47
N GLY A 33 4.14 -19.65 -7.99
CA GLY A 33 4.57 -19.72 -9.40
C GLY A 33 3.46 -19.62 -10.45
N PHE A 34 2.34 -18.97 -10.13
CA PHE A 34 1.20 -18.88 -11.05
C PHE A 34 1.56 -18.09 -12.31
N SER A 35 1.22 -18.65 -13.47
CA SER A 35 1.38 -17.98 -14.75
C SER A 35 0.31 -16.89 -14.94
N MET A 36 0.58 -15.86 -15.77
CA MET A 36 -0.39 -14.80 -16.06
C MET A 36 -1.74 -15.34 -16.54
N ARG A 37 -1.74 -16.46 -17.27
CA ARG A 37 -2.96 -17.13 -17.74
C ARG A 37 -3.81 -17.68 -16.60
N GLU A 38 -3.18 -18.26 -15.58
CA GLU A 38 -3.88 -18.81 -14.41
C GLU A 38 -4.53 -17.71 -13.57
N ILE A 39 -3.94 -16.52 -13.52
CA ILE A 39 -4.54 -15.35 -12.87
C ILE A 39 -5.80 -14.91 -13.62
N PHE A 40 -5.75 -14.83 -14.95
CA PHE A 40 -6.94 -14.53 -15.75
C PHE A 40 -8.02 -15.62 -15.64
N LEU A 41 -7.64 -16.89 -15.64
CA LEU A 41 -8.56 -18.00 -15.45
C LEU A 41 -9.17 -17.99 -14.04
N SER A 42 -8.43 -17.53 -13.03
CA SER A 42 -8.93 -17.37 -11.67
C SER A 42 -10.02 -16.30 -11.53
N LEU A 43 -10.12 -15.34 -12.47
CA LEU A 43 -11.26 -14.42 -12.53
C LEU A 43 -12.54 -15.11 -13.00
N SER A 44 -12.45 -16.16 -13.81
CA SER A 44 -13.61 -16.85 -14.40
C SER A 44 -14.00 -18.13 -13.66
N MET A 45 -13.07 -18.75 -12.91
CA MET A 45 -13.32 -19.96 -12.14
C MET A 45 -13.39 -19.66 -10.63
N GLU A 46 -14.59 -19.33 -10.17
CA GLU A 46 -14.88 -19.19 -8.74
C GLU A 46 -14.66 -20.54 -8.01
N GLY A 47 -13.99 -20.50 -6.86
CA GLY A 47 -13.75 -21.68 -6.01
C GLY A 47 -12.40 -22.40 -6.17
N SER A 48 -11.56 -21.98 -7.13
CA SER A 48 -10.18 -22.50 -7.21
C SER A 48 -9.30 -21.93 -6.09
N VAL A 49 -8.30 -22.72 -5.64
CA VAL A 49 -7.26 -22.25 -4.70
C VAL A 49 -6.55 -21.00 -5.23
N ALA A 50 -6.36 -20.91 -6.56
CA ALA A 50 -5.79 -19.74 -7.21
C ALA A 50 -6.66 -18.48 -7.02
N HIS A 51 -7.99 -18.62 -7.12
CA HIS A 51 -8.93 -17.52 -6.92
C HIS A 51 -8.84 -16.97 -5.49
N SER A 52 -8.87 -17.85 -4.48
CA SER A 52 -8.75 -17.44 -3.07
C SER A 52 -7.41 -16.76 -2.79
N ILE A 53 -6.30 -17.26 -3.32
CA ILE A 53 -4.98 -16.61 -3.13
C ILE A 53 -4.96 -15.22 -3.78
N VAL A 54 -5.48 -15.07 -5.00
CA VAL A 54 -5.49 -13.79 -5.70
C VAL A 54 -6.40 -12.79 -4.99
N PHE A 55 -7.64 -13.14 -4.69
CA PHE A 55 -8.65 -12.22 -4.18
C PHE A 55 -8.62 -12.02 -2.67
N GLN A 56 -8.27 -13.03 -1.87
CA GLN A 56 -8.28 -12.93 -0.40
C GLN A 56 -6.91 -12.62 0.20
N LEU A 57 -5.81 -12.84 -0.55
CA LEU A 57 -4.46 -12.63 -0.02
C LEU A 57 -3.67 -11.56 -0.80
N ARG A 58 -3.53 -11.70 -2.12
CA ARG A 58 -2.69 -10.80 -2.93
C ARG A 58 -3.34 -9.45 -3.15
N LEU A 59 -4.59 -9.41 -3.59
CA LEU A 59 -5.29 -8.16 -3.89
C LEU A 59 -5.43 -7.25 -2.66
N PRO A 60 -5.85 -7.73 -1.47
CA PRO A 60 -5.93 -6.89 -0.28
C PRO A 60 -4.55 -6.36 0.14
N ARG A 61 -3.49 -7.16 -0.02
CA ARG A 61 -2.11 -6.76 0.29
C ARG A 61 -1.60 -5.68 -0.65
N ILE A 62 -1.91 -5.76 -1.95
CA ILE A 62 -1.54 -4.74 -2.94
C ILE A 62 -2.25 -3.43 -2.64
N LEU A 63 -3.57 -3.48 -2.37
CA LEU A 63 -4.35 -2.30 -2.01
C LEU A 63 -3.83 -1.66 -0.72
N LEU A 64 -3.50 -2.45 0.30
CA LEU A 64 -2.85 -1.96 1.51
C LEU A 64 -1.49 -1.33 1.20
N GLY A 65 -0.68 -1.93 0.33
CA GLY A 65 0.60 -1.37 -0.10
C GLY A 65 0.45 0.02 -0.73
N PHE A 66 -0.55 0.20 -1.59
CA PHE A 66 -0.86 1.50 -2.18
C PHE A 66 -1.35 2.51 -1.14
N ALA A 67 -2.25 2.09 -0.25
CA ALA A 67 -2.77 2.95 0.81
C ALA A 67 -1.66 3.42 1.77
N VAL A 68 -0.78 2.50 2.21
CA VAL A 68 0.33 2.80 3.10
C VAL A 68 1.36 3.69 2.41
N GLY A 69 1.76 3.37 1.17
CA GLY A 69 2.70 4.20 0.42
C GLY A 69 2.17 5.61 0.19
N GLY A 70 0.89 5.74 -0.17
CA GLY A 70 0.22 7.04 -0.32
C GLY A 70 0.16 7.82 1.00
N ALA A 71 -0.21 7.17 2.10
CA ALA A 71 -0.24 7.78 3.42
C ALA A 71 1.14 8.27 3.87
N LEU A 72 2.21 7.49 3.64
CA LEU A 72 3.58 7.88 3.94
C LEU A 72 4.05 9.05 3.09
N SER A 73 3.75 9.05 1.78
CA SER A 73 4.07 10.17 0.89
C SER A 73 3.37 11.46 1.32
N LEU A 74 2.09 11.38 1.70
CA LEU A 74 1.32 12.53 2.19
C LEU A 74 1.84 13.02 3.54
N ALA A 75 2.08 12.12 4.49
CA ALA A 75 2.67 12.48 5.77
C ALA A 75 4.03 13.18 5.59
N GLY A 76 4.88 12.66 4.71
CA GLY A 76 6.16 13.27 4.37
C GLY A 76 6.01 14.70 3.84
N VAL A 77 5.18 14.92 2.82
CA VAL A 77 5.03 16.26 2.22
C VAL A 77 4.42 17.27 3.18
N ILE A 78 3.46 16.83 4.01
CA ILE A 78 2.83 17.68 5.04
C ILE A 78 3.86 18.09 6.10
N LEU A 79 4.64 17.14 6.61
CA LEU A 79 5.66 17.42 7.62
C LEU A 79 6.77 18.31 7.06
N GLN A 80 7.26 18.02 5.85
CA GLN A 80 8.26 18.85 5.18
C GLN A 80 7.76 20.29 4.97
N GLY A 81 6.48 20.48 4.61
CA GLY A 81 5.85 21.79 4.47
C GLY A 81 5.69 22.53 5.81
N LEU A 82 5.26 21.82 6.86
CA LEU A 82 5.05 22.36 8.20
C LEU A 82 6.37 22.85 8.83
N PHE A 83 7.41 22.02 8.75
CA PHE A 83 8.73 22.32 9.31
C PHE A 83 9.62 23.12 8.35
N ARG A 84 9.18 23.30 7.09
CA ARG A 84 9.95 23.93 6.02
C ARG A 84 11.36 23.34 5.89
N ASN A 85 11.47 22.03 6.11
CA ASN A 85 12.73 21.31 6.11
C ASN A 85 12.57 20.02 5.30
N PRO A 86 13.25 19.90 4.14
CA PRO A 86 13.12 18.74 3.26
C PRO A 86 13.70 17.45 3.85
N LEU A 87 14.47 17.53 4.94
CA LEU A 87 15.03 16.36 5.64
C LEU A 87 14.08 15.78 6.69
N VAL A 88 12.93 16.40 6.92
CA VAL A 88 11.94 15.90 7.89
C VAL A 88 11.16 14.75 7.29
N GLU A 89 11.02 13.69 8.07
CA GLU A 89 10.19 12.54 7.75
C GLU A 89 9.59 11.95 9.05
N PRO A 90 8.52 11.14 8.99
CA PRO A 90 7.86 10.62 10.17
C PRO A 90 8.78 9.87 11.16
N TYR A 91 9.84 9.23 10.66
CA TYR A 91 10.80 8.49 11.47
C TYR A 91 11.66 9.40 12.36
N THR A 92 12.08 10.57 11.87
CA THR A 92 12.96 11.48 12.63
C THR A 92 12.25 12.19 13.76
N LEU A 93 10.93 12.36 13.66
CA LEU A 93 10.09 12.98 14.70
C LEU A 93 9.60 11.99 15.77
N GLY A 94 10.01 10.73 15.72
CA GLY A 94 9.61 9.71 16.69
C GLY A 94 8.18 9.18 16.51
N ILE A 95 7.47 9.56 15.43
CA ILE A 95 6.10 9.12 15.16
C ILE A 95 6.06 7.60 14.96
N SER A 96 7.00 7.05 14.19
CA SER A 96 7.12 5.59 13.98
C SER A 96 7.44 4.85 15.28
N GLY A 97 8.28 5.43 16.15
CA GLY A 97 8.60 4.85 17.46
C GLY A 97 7.38 4.84 18.41
N GLY A 98 6.62 5.93 18.44
CA GLY A 98 5.37 6.02 19.20
C GLY A 98 4.32 5.02 18.72
N ALA A 99 4.17 4.85 17.40
CA ALA A 99 3.29 3.83 16.82
C ALA A 99 3.72 2.41 17.22
N ALA A 100 5.02 2.10 17.16
CA ALA A 100 5.55 0.80 17.58
C ALA A 100 5.31 0.51 19.07
N LEU A 101 5.51 1.51 19.94
CA LEU A 101 5.17 1.40 21.36
C LEU A 101 3.68 1.14 21.56
N GLY A 102 2.80 1.87 20.86
CA GLY A 102 1.35 1.70 20.95
C GLY A 102 0.89 0.30 20.53
N VAL A 103 1.43 -0.23 19.42
CA VAL A 103 1.16 -1.61 18.99
C VAL A 103 1.64 -2.61 20.03
N SER A 104 2.85 -2.43 20.55
CA SER A 104 3.45 -3.32 21.55
C SER A 104 2.61 -3.35 22.83
N LEU A 105 2.18 -2.18 23.31
CA LEU A 105 1.33 -2.05 24.48
C LEU A 105 -0.04 -2.70 24.25
N GLY A 106 -0.66 -2.49 23.08
CA GLY A 106 -1.92 -3.12 22.71
C GLY A 106 -1.85 -4.66 22.70
N MET A 107 -0.71 -5.21 22.27
CA MET A 107 -0.44 -6.65 22.32
C MET A 107 -0.28 -7.15 23.77
N VAL A 108 0.56 -6.48 24.56
CA VAL A 108 0.86 -6.88 25.96
C VAL A 108 -0.38 -6.77 26.85
N LEU A 109 -1.13 -5.67 26.75
CA LEU A 109 -2.35 -5.44 27.52
C LEU A 109 -3.56 -6.26 27.03
N ARG A 110 -3.40 -7.04 25.94
CA ARG A 110 -4.47 -7.81 25.29
C ARG A 110 -5.70 -6.95 24.99
N LEU A 111 -5.46 -5.76 24.45
CA LEU A 111 -6.51 -4.76 24.20
C LEU A 111 -7.62 -5.31 23.28
N HIS A 112 -7.27 -6.25 22.41
CA HIS A 112 -8.22 -7.01 21.56
C HIS A 112 -9.38 -7.63 22.38
N ARG A 113 -9.10 -8.22 23.55
CA ARG A 113 -10.13 -8.82 24.42
C ARG A 113 -11.05 -7.79 25.08
N VAL A 114 -10.50 -6.64 25.42
CA VAL A 114 -11.25 -5.56 26.11
C VAL A 114 -12.17 -4.85 25.12
N LEU A 115 -11.70 -4.65 23.88
CA LEU A 115 -12.47 -3.99 22.82
C LEU A 115 -13.46 -4.94 22.11
N GLY A 116 -13.48 -6.23 22.47
CA GLY A 116 -14.32 -7.24 21.80
C GLY A 116 -13.96 -7.45 20.32
N LEU A 117 -12.73 -7.09 19.93
CA LEU A 117 -12.19 -7.36 18.61
C LEU A 117 -11.41 -8.69 18.70
N PHE A 118 -12.04 -9.75 18.19
CA PHE A 118 -11.64 -11.17 18.26
C PHE A 118 -11.85 -11.86 19.62
#